data_AF-A0A8B0SG16-F1
#
_entry.id   AF-A0A8B0SG16-F1
#
_cell.length_a   1.000
_cell.length_b   1.000
_cell.length_c   1.000
_cell.angle_alpha   90.00
_cell.angle_beta   90.00
_cell.angle_gamma   90.00
#
_symmetry.space_group_name_H-M   'P 1'
#
loop_
_entity.id
_entity.type
_entity.pdbx_description
1 polymer ?
#
loop_
_entity_poly.entity_id
_entity_poly.type
_entity_poly.pdbx_seq_one_letter_code
_entity_poly.pdbx_strand_id
1 'polypeptide(L)'
;MSTTVNFTGSVDRDLLRRAKVIAAKSDTSINALFNAELRYLVETFEAAEVVSNQNFRTLLNFSLGRIDDLQAMEALGIESAEDLFLLMVQAHLPMPRLPDSVTQGMVEVLNALPLAAVAHG
;
A
#
# COMPACT_ATOMS: atom_id res chain seq x y z
N MET A 1 13.08 28.07 -15.59
CA MET A 1 11.71 27.82 -16.11
C MET A 1 11.06 26.82 -15.16
N SER A 2 9.87 27.08 -14.62
CA SER A 2 9.22 26.11 -13.74
C SER A 2 8.79 24.91 -14.59
N THR A 3 9.47 23.78 -14.42
CA THR A 3 9.23 22.49 -15.07
C THR A 3 7.95 21.78 -14.56
N THR A 4 6.96 22.55 -14.12
CA THR A 4 5.71 22.05 -13.54
C THR A 4 4.62 21.99 -14.61
N VAL A 5 4.00 20.81 -14.79
CA VAL A 5 2.87 20.59 -15.69
C VAL A 5 1.59 20.33 -14.88
N ASN A 6 0.43 20.72 -15.42
CA ASN A 6 -0.85 20.47 -14.78
C ASN A 6 -1.35 19.05 -15.09
N PHE A 7 -1.73 18.30 -14.07
CA PHE A 7 -2.31 16.96 -14.17
C PHE A 7 -3.78 17.01 -13.74
N THR A 8 -4.66 16.32 -14.49
CA THR A 8 -6.08 16.15 -14.14
C THR A 8 -6.36 14.67 -13.95
N GLY A 9 -6.88 14.30 -12.78
CA GLY A 9 -7.26 12.93 -12.43
C GLY A 9 -8.65 12.89 -11.81
N SER A 10 -9.33 11.74 -11.90
CA SER A 10 -10.60 11.49 -11.22
C SER A 10 -10.34 10.83 -9.86
N VAL A 11 -11.01 11.33 -8.83
CA VAL A 11 -10.88 10.87 -7.45
C VAL A 11 -12.25 10.89 -6.80
N ASP A 12 -12.52 9.92 -5.93
CA ASP A 12 -13.75 9.87 -5.15
C ASP A 12 -13.99 11.17 -4.36
N ARG A 13 -15.23 11.66 -4.37
CA ARG A 13 -15.59 12.96 -3.78
C ARG A 13 -15.37 12.98 -2.28
N ASP A 14 -15.70 11.89 -1.59
CA ASP A 14 -15.57 11.80 -0.14
C ASP A 14 -14.12 11.63 0.28
N LEU A 15 -13.32 10.91 -0.50
CA LEU A 15 -11.88 10.86 -0.36
C LEU A 15 -11.26 12.26 -0.50
N LEU A 16 -11.60 13.01 -1.55
CA LEU A 16 -11.08 14.37 -1.76
C LEU A 16 -11.47 15.30 -0.61
N ARG A 17 -12.71 15.20 -0.11
CA ARG A 17 -13.17 15.99 1.04
C ARG A 17 -12.34 15.70 2.28
N ARG A 18 -12.12 14.42 2.62
CA ARG A 18 -11.31 14.02 3.78
C ARG A 18 -9.86 14.46 3.64
N ALA A 19 -9.27 14.29 2.46
CA ALA A 19 -7.90 14.74 2.18
C ALA A 19 -7.75 16.25 2.38
N LYS A 20 -8.75 17.07 2.00
CA LYS A 20 -8.71 18.53 2.18
C LYS A 20 -8.67 18.93 3.66
N VAL A 21 -9.41 18.21 4.50
CA VAL A 21 -9.39 18.42 5.96
C VAL A 21 -8.01 18.11 6.53
N ILE A 22 -7.38 17.01 6.10
CA ILE A 22 -6.02 16.65 6.53
C ILE A 22 -5.01 17.72 6.09
N ALA A 23 -5.08 18.14 4.83
CA ALA A 23 -4.17 19.16 4.30
C ALA A 23 -4.26 20.48 5.10
N ALA A 24 -5.48 20.93 5.42
CA ALA A 24 -5.69 22.14 6.22
C ALA A 24 -5.17 22.00 7.66
N LYS A 25 -5.31 20.82 8.29
CA LYS A 25 -4.80 20.57 9.65
C LYS A 25 -3.27 20.52 9.71
N SER A 26 -2.64 20.12 8.62
CA SER A 26 -1.17 19.96 8.53
C SER A 26 -0.48 21.13 7.82
N ASP A 27 -1.18 22.27 7.65
CA ASP A 27 -0.68 23.47 6.94
C ASP A 27 -0.04 23.17 5.58
N THR A 28 -0.69 22.31 4.80
CA THR A 28 -0.23 21.87 3.48
C THR A 28 -1.36 21.90 2.45
N SER A 29 -1.06 21.51 1.21
CA SER A 29 -2.04 21.43 0.13
C SER A 29 -2.19 20.00 -0.41
N ILE A 30 -3.35 19.71 -1.00
CA ILE A 30 -3.57 18.44 -1.72
C ILE A 30 -2.49 18.21 -2.77
N ASN A 31 -2.13 19.27 -3.50
CA ASN A 31 -1.12 19.19 -4.54
C ASN A 31 0.27 18.89 -3.96
N ALA A 32 0.61 19.46 -2.80
CA ALA A 32 1.88 19.18 -2.14
C ALA A 32 1.95 17.72 -1.66
N LEU A 33 0.87 17.22 -1.03
CA LEU A 33 0.77 15.81 -0.64
C LEU A 33 0.89 14.89 -1.85
N PHE A 34 0.12 15.15 -2.91
CA PHE A 34 0.14 14.31 -4.11
C PHE A 34 1.50 14.33 -4.82
N ASN A 35 2.16 15.50 -4.92
CA ASN A 35 3.49 15.58 -5.51
C ASN A 35 4.55 14.86 -4.66
N ALA A 36 4.43 14.88 -3.33
CA ALA A 36 5.34 14.14 -2.46
C ALA A 36 5.20 12.63 -2.67
N GLU A 37 3.96 12.12 -2.67
CA GLU A 37 3.67 10.71 -2.92
C GLU A 37 4.12 10.26 -4.32
N LEU A 38 3.81 11.05 -5.37
CA LEU A 38 4.24 10.73 -6.73
C LEU A 38 5.76 10.74 -6.88
N ARG A 39 6.43 11.75 -6.33
CA ARG A 39 7.89 11.82 -6.36
C ARG A 39 8.49 10.61 -5.68
N TYR A 40 7.98 10.26 -4.50
CA TYR A 40 8.46 9.12 -3.75
C TYR A 40 8.29 7.81 -4.53
N LEU A 41 7.12 7.61 -5.14
CA LEU A 41 6.84 6.43 -5.96
C LEU A 41 7.83 6.31 -7.13
N VAL A 42 8.10 7.42 -7.82
CA VAL A 42 9.02 7.45 -8.97
C VAL A 42 10.47 7.24 -8.52
N GLU A 43 10.94 7.98 -7.52
CA GLU A 43 12.32 7.89 -7.02
C GLU A 43 12.62 6.48 -6.50
N THR A 44 11.65 5.85 -5.83
CA THR A 44 11.81 4.48 -5.33
C THR A 44 11.82 3.45 -6.45
N PHE A 45 10.97 3.62 -7.48
CA PHE A 45 10.97 2.75 -8.67
C PHE A 45 12.29 2.88 -9.45
N GLU A 46 12.75 4.11 -9.70
CA GLU A 46 14.00 4.38 -10.41
C GLU A 46 15.21 3.84 -9.64
N ALA A 47 15.27 4.04 -8.32
CA ALA A 47 16.33 3.49 -7.47
C ALA A 47 16.36 1.96 -7.51
N ALA A 48 15.21 1.30 -7.56
CA ALA A 48 15.12 -0.16 -7.66
C ALA A 48 15.50 -0.69 -9.06
N GLU A 49 15.16 0.04 -10.13
CA GLU A 49 15.55 -0.32 -11.50
C GLU A 49 17.06 -0.22 -11.72
N VAL A 50 17.73 0.78 -11.14
CA VAL A 50 19.20 0.94 -11.23
C VAL A 50 19.93 -0.27 -10.65
N VAL A 51 19.35 -0.94 -9.65
CA VAL A 51 19.92 -2.14 -9.01
C VAL A 51 19.47 -3.43 -9.74
N SER A 52 18.68 -3.32 -10.81
CA SER A 52 18.04 -4.45 -11.51
C SER A 52 17.25 -5.36 -10.56
N ASN A 53 16.67 -4.77 -9.51
CA ASN A 53 16.01 -5.52 -8.47
C ASN A 53 14.56 -5.84 -8.86
N GLN A 54 14.34 -7.03 -9.44
CA GLN A 54 13.01 -7.54 -9.82
C GLN A 54 12.04 -7.56 -8.61
N ASN A 55 12.56 -7.54 -7.39
CA ASN A 55 11.76 -7.56 -6.17
C ASN A 55 10.82 -6.36 -6.07
N PHE A 56 11.23 -5.17 -6.51
CA PHE A 56 10.35 -3.99 -6.43
C PHE A 56 9.14 -4.11 -7.37
N ARG A 57 9.33 -4.67 -8.57
CA ARG A 57 8.24 -4.90 -9.51
C ARG A 57 7.23 -5.90 -8.96
N THR A 58 7.71 -6.94 -8.29
CA THR A 58 6.86 -7.91 -7.57
C THR A 58 6.10 -7.23 -6.44
N LEU A 59 6.76 -6.45 -5.58
CA LEU A 59 6.11 -5.71 -4.49
C LEU A 59 5.07 -4.70 -5.01
N LEU A 60 5.35 -4.01 -6.12
CA LEU A 60 4.40 -3.09 -6.75
C LEU A 60 3.18 -3.82 -7.32
N ASN A 61 3.39 -4.96 -7.99
CA ASN A 61 2.28 -5.78 -8.48
C ASN A 61 1.41 -6.29 -7.32
N PHE A 62 2.03 -6.66 -6.20
CA PHE A 62 1.33 -7.05 -4.98
C PHE A 62 0.54 -5.86 -4.40
N SER A 63 1.17 -4.69 -4.23
CA SER A 63 0.54 -3.44 -3.77
C SER A 63 -0.70 -3.04 -4.59
N LEU A 64 -0.62 -3.22 -5.91
CA LEU A 64 -1.71 -2.94 -6.85
C LEU A 64 -2.79 -4.03 -6.89
N GLY A 65 -2.65 -5.10 -6.09
CA GLY A 65 -3.58 -6.23 -6.05
C GLY A 65 -3.59 -7.09 -7.32
N ARG A 66 -2.50 -7.06 -8.11
CA ARG A 66 -2.36 -7.86 -9.34
C ARG A 66 -1.91 -9.28 -9.08
N ILE A 67 -1.17 -9.48 -8.00
CA ILE A 67 -0.73 -10.79 -7.51
C ILE A 67 -1.10 -10.91 -6.03
N ASP A 68 -1.32 -12.13 -5.56
CA ASP A 68 -1.57 -12.40 -4.14
C ASP A 68 -0.27 -12.47 -3.33
N ASP A 69 -0.41 -12.62 -2.02
CA ASP A 69 0.70 -12.69 -1.07
C ASP A 69 1.58 -13.92 -1.30
N LEU A 70 0.99 -15.09 -1.56
CA LEU A 70 1.72 -16.32 -1.87
C LEU A 70 2.60 -16.17 -3.12
N GLN A 71 2.03 -15.62 -4.20
CA GLN A 71 2.76 -15.35 -5.44
C GLN A 71 3.87 -14.31 -5.25
N ALA A 72 3.61 -13.27 -4.46
CA ALA A 72 4.63 -12.28 -4.13
C ALA A 72 5.78 -12.90 -3.33
N MET A 73 5.45 -13.72 -2.33
CA MET A 73 6.42 -14.41 -1.49
C MET A 73 7.29 -15.39 -2.28
N GLU A 74 6.69 -16.20 -3.16
CA GLU A 74 7.41 -17.13 -4.05
C GLU A 74 8.38 -16.38 -4.97
N ALA A 75 7.92 -15.31 -5.61
CA ALA A 75 8.75 -14.51 -6.52
C ALA A 75 9.86 -13.71 -5.81
N LEU A 76 9.69 -13.42 -4.52
CA LEU A 76 10.68 -12.75 -3.67
C LEU A 76 11.62 -13.73 -2.95
N GLY A 77 11.33 -15.03 -2.98
CA GLY A 77 12.08 -16.06 -2.26
C GLY A 77 11.99 -15.94 -0.74
N ILE A 78 10.86 -15.45 -0.22
CA ILE A 78 10.60 -15.28 1.22
C ILE A 78 9.51 -16.24 1.67
N GLU A 79 9.59 -16.71 2.92
CA GLU A 79 8.68 -17.72 3.46
C GLU A 79 7.70 -17.14 4.51
N SER A 80 7.88 -15.86 4.88
CA SER A 80 7.06 -15.18 5.87
C SER A 80 6.29 -14.00 5.27
N ALA A 81 5.00 -13.90 5.60
CA ALA A 81 4.18 -12.73 5.32
C ALA A 81 4.66 -11.48 6.09
N GLU A 82 5.35 -11.67 7.22
CA GLU A 82 5.98 -10.56 7.96
C GLU A 82 7.13 -9.95 7.17
N ASP A 83 7.95 -10.76 6.51
CA ASP A 83 9.04 -10.28 5.66
C ASP A 83 8.48 -9.52 4.45
N LEU A 84 7.37 -10.02 3.87
CA LEU A 84 6.67 -9.30 2.80
C LEU A 84 6.18 -7.93 3.29
N PHE A 85 5.62 -7.86 4.50
CA PHE A 85 5.18 -6.61 5.11
C PHE A 85 6.35 -5.63 5.34
N LEU A 86 7.48 -6.11 5.88
CA LEU A 86 8.66 -5.28 6.10
C LEU A 86 9.23 -4.74 4.80
N LEU A 87 9.25 -5.56 3.74
CA LEU A 87 9.67 -5.14 2.40
C LEU A 87 8.72 -4.08 1.82
N MET A 88 7.41 -4.22 2.03
CA MET A 88 6.41 -3.23 1.63
C MET A 88 6.58 -1.91 2.36
N VAL A 89 6.84 -1.94 3.68
CA VAL A 89 7.12 -0.75 4.48
C VAL A 89 8.43 -0.09 4.04
N GLN A 90 9.49 -0.86 3.82
CA GLN A 90 10.76 -0.33 3.34
C GLN A 90 10.61 0.34 1.97
N ALA A 91 9.80 -0.24 1.09
CA ALA A 91 9.45 0.31 -0.22
C ALA A 91 8.40 1.44 -0.17
N HIS A 92 7.85 1.74 1.01
CA HIS A 92 6.65 2.56 1.28
C HIS A 92 5.51 2.32 0.28
N LEU A 93 5.32 1.06 -0.11
CA LEU A 93 4.21 0.70 -0.94
C LEU A 93 2.95 0.54 -0.08
N PRO A 94 1.80 1.05 -0.52
CA PRO A 94 0.57 0.83 0.22
C PRO A 94 0.29 -0.67 0.27
N MET A 95 -0.09 -1.16 1.45
CA MET A 95 -0.53 -2.54 1.61
C MET A 95 -1.73 -2.79 0.68
N PRO A 96 -1.74 -3.91 -0.06
CA PRO A 96 -2.88 -4.24 -0.89
C PRO A 96 -4.13 -4.32 -0.03
N ARG A 97 -5.16 -3.61 -0.47
CA ARG A 97 -6.46 -3.71 0.15
C ARG A 97 -7.14 -4.93 -0.44
N LEU A 98 -7.46 -5.90 0.41
CA LEU A 98 -8.39 -6.95 0.04
C LEU A 98 -9.74 -6.31 -0.31
N PRO A 99 -10.47 -6.83 -1.31
CA PRO A 99 -11.83 -6.40 -1.57
C PRO A 99 -12.68 -6.53 -0.31
N ASP A 100 -13.57 -5.57 -0.06
CA ASP A 100 -14.38 -5.52 1.17
C ASP A 100 -15.12 -6.85 1.43
N SER A 101 -15.59 -7.53 0.38
CA SER A 101 -16.25 -8.84 0.50
C SER A 101 -15.35 -9.93 1.08
N VAL A 102 -14.06 -9.93 0.72
CA VAL A 102 -13.07 -10.88 1.22
C VAL A 102 -12.75 -10.55 2.68
N THR A 103 -12.56 -9.27 2.99
CA THR A 103 -12.35 -8.81 4.37
C THR A 103 -13.54 -9.14 5.27
N GLN A 104 -14.77 -8.98 4.78
CA GLN A 104 -15.99 -9.35 5.50
C GLN A 104 -16.01 -10.85 5.83
N GLY A 105 -15.70 -11.71 4.85
CA GLY A 105 -15.63 -13.16 5.06
C GLY A 105 -14.57 -13.57 6.06
N MET A 106 -13.39 -12.92 6.04
CA MET A 106 -12.34 -13.16 7.03
C MET A 106 -12.78 -12.73 8.44
N VAL A 107 -13.49 -11.62 8.57
CA VAL A 107 -14.07 -11.15 9.85
C VAL A 107 -15.11 -12.13 10.37
N GLU A 108 -15.97 -12.68 9.51
CA GLU A 108 -16.95 -13.70 9.89
C GLU A 108 -16.26 -14.98 10.38
N VAL A 109 -15.19 -15.43 9.70
CA VAL A 109 -14.38 -16.58 10.14
C VAL A 109 -13.73 -16.31 11.50
N LEU A 110 -13.14 -15.13 11.71
CA LEU A 110 -12.54 -14.75 12.99
C LEU A 110 -13.56 -14.70 14.12
N ASN A 111 -14.75 -14.15 13.87
CA ASN A 111 -15.85 -14.12 14.84
C ASN A 111 -16.44 -15.51 15.13
N ALA A 112 -16.26 -16.47 14.22
CA ALA A 112 -16.65 -17.86 14.40
C ALA A 112 -15.58 -18.72 15.09
N LEU A 113 -14.38 -18.19 15.34
CA LEU A 113 -13.37 -18.90 16.13
C LEU A 113 -13.87 -19.05 17.57
N PRO A 114 -13.86 -20.26 18.15
CA PRO A 114 -14.27 -20.45 19.53
C PRO A 114 -13.33 -19.67 20.45
N LEU A 115 -13.92 -18.95 21.41
CA LEU A 115 -13.23 -18.23 22.48
C LEU A 115 -12.60 -19.22 23.49
N ALA A 116 -11.69 -20.08 23.03
CA ALA A 116 -11.13 -21.19 23.80
C ALA A 116 -9.61 -21.09 23.88
N ALA A 117 -9.09 -20.04 24.53
CA ALA A 117 -7.70 -19.98 24.99
C ALA A 117 -7.44 -18.91 26.08
N VAL A 118 -8.38 -18.65 26.99
CA VAL A 118 -8.08 -17.94 28.26
C VAL A 118 -8.58 -18.79 29.43
N ALA A 119 -7.96 -19.96 29.60
CA ALA A 119 -8.12 -20.80 30.79
C ALA A 119 -6.90 -21.70 30.99
N HIS A 120 -5.74 -21.09 31.23
CA HIS A 120 -4.63 -21.67 32.00
C HIS A 120 -4.08 -20.49 32.80
N GLY A 121 -4.19 -20.43 34.13
CA GLY A 121 -3.81 -21.45 35.09
C GLY A 121 -2.50 -21.00 35.70
#